data_AF-A0A0C9VME0-F1
#
_entry.id   AF-A0A0C9VME0-F1
#
_cell.length_a   1.000
_cell.length_b   1.000
_cell.length_c   1.000
_cell.angle_alpha   90.00
_cell.angle_beta   90.00
_cell.angle_gamma   90.00
#
_symmetry.space_group_name_H-M   'P 1'
#
loop_
_entity.id
_entity.type
_entity.pdbx_description
1 polymer ?
#
loop_
_entity_poly.entity_id
_entity_poly.type
_entity_poly.pdbx_seq_one_letter_code
_entity_poly.pdbx_strand_id
1 'polypeptide(L)'
;LDHILTDCKVPGQEMIWKLTKALWEKTGKLWPDLSIGIVLGCGLANYLVDNKLPDTGLNRLFLVLVSEAAYLIWKIHCEWKIKHEGRLDKCPSAPEVTAKWRSTISKSIQFEIIVSDTGRFKHKAIPVKLVEQTWGKLLRTENLRGLRM
;
A
#
# COMPACT_ATOMS: atom_id res chain seq x y z
N LEU A 1 1.20 7.86 -17.47
CA LEU A 1 1.29 7.49 -16.04
C LEU A 1 0.33 8.31 -15.21
N ASP A 2 0.35 9.65 -15.32
CA ASP A 2 -0.58 10.56 -14.62
C ASP A 2 -2.04 10.14 -14.83
N HIS A 3 -2.50 10.18 -16.08
CA HIS A 3 -3.85 9.75 -16.43
C HIS A 3 -4.22 8.36 -15.87
N ILE A 4 -3.33 7.36 -15.85
CA ILE A 4 -3.65 6.00 -15.38
C ILE A 4 -3.80 5.93 -13.84
N LEU A 5 -3.07 6.78 -13.12
CA LEU A 5 -2.97 6.74 -11.66
C LEU A 5 -3.93 7.71 -10.97
N THR A 6 -4.32 8.81 -11.64
CA THR A 6 -5.16 9.88 -11.08
C THR A 6 -6.49 10.04 -11.83
N ASP A 7 -6.51 10.05 -13.17
CA ASP A 7 -7.69 10.53 -13.93
C ASP A 7 -8.47 9.48 -14.75
N CYS A 8 -7.98 8.26 -14.89
CA CYS A 8 -8.58 7.31 -15.83
C CYS A 8 -9.81 6.63 -15.26
N LYS A 9 -10.74 6.28 -16.16
CA LYS A 9 -11.72 5.21 -15.93
C LYS A 9 -11.03 3.83 -15.96
N VAL A 10 -9.85 3.69 -15.35
CA VAL A 10 -9.22 2.38 -15.20
C VAL A 10 -10.11 1.57 -14.27
N PRO A 11 -10.49 0.34 -14.66
CA PRO A 11 -11.22 -0.56 -13.79
C PRO A 11 -10.58 -0.71 -12.40
N GLY A 12 -11.29 -0.30 -11.36
CA GLY A 12 -10.86 -0.51 -9.98
C GLY A 12 -9.84 0.49 -9.42
N GLN A 13 -9.40 1.50 -10.17
CA GLN A 13 -8.46 2.52 -9.67
C GLN A 13 -9.03 3.27 -8.46
N GLU A 14 -10.22 3.86 -8.61
CA GLU A 14 -10.90 4.59 -7.53
C GLU A 14 -11.12 3.69 -6.31
N MET A 15 -11.51 2.44 -6.54
CA MET A 15 -11.70 1.45 -5.47
C MET A 15 -10.40 1.17 -4.71
N ILE A 16 -9.27 1.01 -5.42
CA ILE A 16 -7.97 0.80 -4.80
C ILE A 16 -7.59 2.01 -3.95
N TRP A 17 -7.72 3.23 -4.48
CA TRP A 17 -7.41 4.43 -3.70
C TRP A 17 -8.32 4.60 -2.49
N LYS A 18 -9.60 4.27 -2.62
CA LYS A 18 -10.57 4.29 -1.52
C LYS A 18 -10.19 3.29 -0.42
N LEU A 19 -9.78 2.07 -0.77
CA LEU A 19 -9.33 1.06 0.19
C LEU A 19 -8.03 1.48 0.87
N THR A 20 -7.07 2.01 0.11
CA THR A 20 -5.80 2.51 0.64
C THR A 20 -6.01 3.69 1.59
N LYS A 21 -6.87 4.65 1.23
CA LYS A 21 -7.29 5.76 2.08
C LYS A 21 -7.92 5.26 3.38
N ALA A 22 -8.89 4.34 3.29
CA ALA A 22 -9.57 3.81 4.46
C ALA A 22 -8.61 3.10 5.44
N LEU A 23 -7.59 2.41 4.93
CA LEU A 23 -6.54 1.83 5.76
C LEU A 23 -5.62 2.90 6.38
N TRP A 24 -5.22 3.91 5.60
CA TRP A 24 -4.40 5.00 6.08
C TRP A 24 -5.07 5.80 7.20
N GLU A 25 -6.37 6.08 7.09
CA GLU A 25 -7.11 6.85 8.09
C GLU A 25 -7.13 6.16 9.47
N LYS A 26 -6.92 4.84 9.54
CA LYS A 26 -6.72 4.11 10.82
C LYS A 26 -5.47 4.57 11.57
N THR A 27 -4.50 5.18 10.89
CA THR A 27 -3.34 5.81 11.53
C THR A 27 -3.72 7.07 12.31
N GLY A 28 -4.92 7.63 12.10
CA GLY A 28 -5.35 8.91 12.66
C GLY A 28 -4.75 10.13 11.94
N LYS A 29 -4.09 9.91 10.80
CA LYS A 29 -3.55 10.98 9.95
C LYS A 29 -4.47 11.23 8.77
N LEU A 30 -4.49 12.48 8.32
CA LEU A 30 -5.27 12.86 7.14
C LEU A 30 -4.68 12.22 5.90
N TRP A 31 -5.56 11.76 5.01
CA TRP A 31 -5.16 11.33 3.67
C TRP A 31 -4.89 12.57 2.81
N PRO A 32 -3.72 12.67 2.15
CA PRO A 32 -3.43 13.80 1.29
C PRO A 32 -4.31 13.80 0.04
N ASP A 33 -4.45 14.96 -0.59
CA ASP A 33 -5.04 15.05 -1.92
C ASP A 33 -4.05 14.46 -2.95
N LEU A 34 -4.38 13.28 -3.47
CA LEU A 34 -3.48 12.46 -4.26
C LEU A 34 -3.24 13.09 -5.63
N SER A 35 -2.00 13.53 -5.87
CA SER A 35 -1.50 13.87 -7.20
C SER A 35 -0.43 12.86 -7.63
N ILE A 36 -0.11 12.81 -8.93
CA ILE A 36 1.03 12.00 -9.38
C ILE A 36 2.34 12.42 -8.72
N GLY A 37 2.51 13.71 -8.40
CA GLY A 37 3.66 14.21 -7.66
C GLY A 37 3.78 13.53 -6.29
N ILE A 38 2.67 13.34 -5.58
CA ILE A 38 2.64 12.62 -4.30
C ILE A 38 2.90 11.12 -4.49
N VAL A 39 2.35 10.50 -5.54
CA VAL A 39 2.59 9.08 -5.81
C VAL A 39 4.06 8.81 -6.11
N LEU A 40 4.67 9.62 -6.98
CA LEU A 40 6.10 9.49 -7.32
C LEU A 40 7.01 9.90 -6.15
N GLY A 41 6.58 10.89 -5.37
CA GLY A 41 7.29 11.40 -4.19
C GLY A 41 6.94 10.69 -2.89
N CYS A 42 6.22 9.57 -2.89
CA CYS A 42 5.71 8.96 -1.66
C CYS A 42 6.83 8.52 -0.70
N GLY A 43 8.03 8.21 -1.23
CA GLY A 43 9.22 7.92 -0.43
C GLY A 43 9.85 9.14 0.28
N LEU A 44 9.41 10.35 -0.07
CA LEU A 44 9.85 11.61 0.53
C LEU A 44 8.83 12.14 1.56
N ALA A 45 7.85 11.32 1.95
CA ALA A 45 6.91 11.70 3.00
C ALA A 45 7.65 12.04 4.30
N ASN A 46 7.22 13.14 4.93
CA ASN A 46 7.86 13.68 6.13
C ASN A 46 6.83 14.00 7.22
N TYR A 47 6.01 13.01 7.57
CA TYR A 47 5.20 13.04 8.77
C TYR A 47 6.09 13.09 10.02
N LEU A 48 5.66 13.85 11.03
CA LEU A 48 6.42 14.12 12.24
C LEU A 48 5.75 13.50 13.49
N VAL A 49 6.57 12.99 14.40
CA VAL A 49 6.25 12.71 15.80
C VAL A 49 6.32 14.02 16.58
N ASP A 50 5.26 14.35 17.32
CA ASP A 50 5.14 15.55 18.15
C ASP A 50 5.54 16.86 17.45
N ASN A 51 5.35 16.92 16.11
CA ASN A 51 5.76 18.02 15.24
C ASN A 51 7.26 18.39 15.30
N LYS A 52 8.14 17.46 15.71
CA LYS A 52 9.58 17.74 15.90
C LYS A 52 10.50 16.78 15.16
N LEU A 53 10.20 15.49 15.16
CA LEU A 53 11.08 14.46 14.61
C LEU A 53 10.36 13.65 13.52
N PRO A 54 11.03 13.21 12.44
CA PRO A 54 10.42 12.36 11.43
C PRO A 54 9.87 11.06 12.04
N ASP A 55 8.62 10.74 11.73
CA ASP A 55 8.00 9.47 12.07
C ASP A 55 8.38 8.42 11.02
N THR A 56 9.50 7.74 11.26
CA THR A 56 10.03 6.72 10.34
C THR A 56 9.02 5.62 10.02
N GLY A 57 8.21 5.19 11.01
CA GLY A 57 7.22 4.14 10.81
C GLY A 57 6.08 4.61 9.90
N LEU A 58 5.56 5.80 10.16
CA LEU A 58 4.45 6.38 9.40
C LEU A 58 4.87 6.80 7.99
N ASN A 59 6.06 7.40 7.82
CA ASN A 59 6.63 7.73 6.52
C ASN A 59 6.81 6.48 5.67
N ARG A 60 7.34 5.41 6.28
CA ARG A 60 7.51 4.13 5.61
C ARG A 60 6.19 3.47 5.28
N LEU A 61 5.20 3.54 6.18
CA LEU A 61 3.85 3.03 5.91
C LEU A 61 3.23 3.73 4.71
N PHE A 62 3.35 5.06 4.63
CA PHE A 62 2.83 5.84 3.51
C PHE A 62 3.47 5.41 2.18
N LEU A 63 4.81 5.31 2.16
CA LEU A 63 5.56 4.81 1.02
C LEU A 63 5.03 3.43 0.57
N VAL A 64 4.94 2.45 1.47
CA VAL A 64 4.52 1.10 1.12
C VAL A 64 3.08 1.09 0.60
N LEU A 65 2.14 1.73 1.29
CA LEU A 65 0.73 1.74 0.89
C LEU A 65 0.51 2.42 -0.47
N VAL A 66 1.14 3.58 -0.70
CA VAL A 66 0.97 4.34 -1.94
C VAL A 66 1.65 3.64 -3.12
N SER A 67 2.87 3.12 -2.92
CA SER A 67 3.61 2.42 -3.99
C SER A 67 2.95 1.11 -4.39
N GLU A 68 2.49 0.30 -3.43
CA GLU A 68 1.78 -0.96 -3.69
C GLU A 68 0.43 -0.72 -4.39
N ALA A 69 -0.31 0.32 -3.97
CA ALA A 69 -1.56 0.70 -4.61
C ALA A 69 -1.33 1.16 -6.06
N ALA A 70 -0.35 2.03 -6.30
CA ALA A 70 -0.01 2.51 -7.64
C ALA A 70 0.44 1.36 -8.56
N TYR A 71 1.29 0.47 -8.04
CA TYR A 71 1.72 -0.71 -8.79
C TYR A 71 0.56 -1.65 -9.12
N LEU A 72 -0.35 -1.88 -8.17
CA LEU A 72 -1.54 -2.71 -8.41
C LEU A 72 -2.47 -2.10 -9.48
N ILE A 73 -2.71 -0.79 -9.43
CA ILE A 73 -3.48 -0.06 -10.45
C ILE A 73 -2.84 -0.25 -11.81
N TRP A 74 -1.54 -0.01 -11.92
CA TRP A 74 -0.79 -0.20 -13.15
C TRP A 74 -0.90 -1.64 -13.66
N LYS A 75 -0.74 -2.63 -12.78
CA LYS A 75 -0.82 -4.06 -13.13
C LYS A 75 -2.20 -4.44 -13.64
N ILE A 76 -3.27 -4.02 -12.96
CA ILE A 76 -4.65 -4.28 -13.41
C ILE A 76 -4.91 -3.61 -14.75
N HIS A 77 -4.44 -2.38 -14.94
CA HIS A 77 -4.56 -1.68 -16.21
C HIS A 77 -3.85 -2.41 -17.34
N CYS A 78 -2.61 -2.84 -17.15
CA CYS A 78 -1.86 -3.59 -18.15
C CYS A 78 -2.53 -4.94 -18.46
N GLU A 79 -3.02 -5.67 -17.45
CA GLU A 79 -3.76 -6.91 -17.66
C GLU A 79 -5.03 -6.66 -18.50
N TRP A 80 -5.80 -5.63 -18.18
CA TRP A 80 -7.00 -5.28 -18.94
C TRP A 80 -6.67 -4.80 -20.38
N LYS A 81 -5.70 -3.90 -20.52
CA LYS A 81 -5.42 -3.23 -21.79
C LYS A 81 -4.63 -4.10 -22.77
N ILE A 82 -3.63 -4.85 -22.28
CA ILE A 82 -2.70 -5.61 -23.13
C ILE A 82 -3.21 -7.04 -23.32
N LYS A 83 -3.55 -7.74 -22.24
CA LYS A 83 -3.97 -9.16 -22.32
C LYS A 83 -5.43 -9.32 -22.74
N HIS A 84 -6.28 -8.34 -22.42
CA HIS A 84 -7.71 -8.37 -22.74
C HIS A 84 -8.11 -7.30 -23.75
N GLU A 85 -7.15 -6.63 -24.38
CA GLU A 85 -7.37 -5.64 -25.46
C GLU A 85 -8.30 -4.47 -25.07
N GLY A 86 -8.48 -4.21 -23.77
CA GLY A 86 -9.40 -3.19 -23.28
C GLY A 86 -10.88 -3.57 -23.36
N ARG A 87 -11.19 -4.87 -23.51
CA ARG A 87 -12.57 -5.36 -23.56
C ARG A 87 -13.33 -5.11 -22.25
N LEU A 88 -14.55 -4.56 -22.36
CA LEU A 88 -15.37 -4.23 -21.19
C LEU A 88 -15.85 -5.46 -20.43
N ASP A 89 -16.10 -6.59 -21.10
CA ASP A 89 -16.50 -7.85 -20.46
C ASP A 89 -15.36 -8.53 -19.69
N LYS A 90 -14.13 -8.04 -19.86
CA LYS A 90 -12.92 -8.47 -19.13
C LYS A 90 -12.48 -7.45 -18.08
N CYS A 91 -13.30 -6.43 -17.84
CA CYS A 91 -13.12 -5.47 -16.76
C CYS A 91 -13.23 -6.21 -15.41
N PRO A 92 -12.23 -6.11 -14.51
CA PRO A 92 -12.32 -6.74 -13.19
C PRO A 92 -13.49 -6.17 -12.39
N SER A 93 -14.22 -7.06 -11.74
CA SER A 93 -15.32 -6.71 -10.86
C SER A 93 -14.83 -6.09 -9.55
N ALA A 94 -15.67 -5.31 -8.88
CA ALA A 94 -15.33 -4.70 -7.59
C ALA A 94 -14.88 -5.72 -6.51
N PRO A 95 -15.50 -6.91 -6.37
CA PRO A 95 -15.01 -7.95 -5.45
C PRO A 95 -13.61 -8.46 -5.82
N GLU A 96 -13.32 -8.65 -7.11
CA GLU A 96 -11.99 -9.09 -7.57
C GLU A 96 -10.93 -8.03 -7.28
N VAL A 97 -11.22 -6.76 -7.55
CA VAL A 97 -10.30 -5.64 -7.23
C VAL A 97 -10.02 -5.60 -5.73
N THR A 98 -11.07 -5.73 -4.91
CA THR A 98 -10.94 -5.74 -3.44
C THR A 98 -10.09 -6.91 -2.95
N ALA A 99 -10.32 -8.11 -3.49
CA ALA A 99 -9.54 -9.30 -3.16
C ALA A 99 -8.07 -9.17 -3.59
N LYS A 100 -7.81 -8.62 -4.79
CA LYS A 100 -6.46 -8.34 -5.28
C LYS A 100 -5.75 -7.34 -4.36
N TRP A 101 -6.40 -6.23 -4.00
CA TRP A 101 -5.85 -5.23 -3.09
C TRP A 101 -5.51 -5.83 -1.72
N ARG A 102 -6.45 -6.56 -1.10
CA ARG A 102 -6.21 -7.24 0.18
C ARG A 102 -5.03 -8.20 0.10
N SER A 103 -4.94 -8.98 -0.98
CA SER A 103 -3.84 -9.90 -1.22
C SER A 103 -2.49 -9.17 -1.34
N THR A 104 -2.44 -8.06 -2.06
CA THR A 104 -1.22 -7.24 -2.20
C THR A 104 -0.75 -6.73 -0.84
N ILE A 105 -1.60 -6.01 -0.09
CA ILE A 105 -1.21 -5.47 1.23
C ILE A 105 -0.81 -6.57 2.21
N SER A 106 -1.55 -7.69 2.22
CA SER A 106 -1.21 -8.83 3.07
C SER A 106 0.15 -9.41 2.73
N LYS A 107 0.49 -9.52 1.44
CA LYS A 107 1.81 -10.01 0.99
C LYS A 107 2.93 -9.06 1.41
N SER A 108 2.73 -7.75 1.32
CA SER A 108 3.74 -6.78 1.76
C SER A 108 4.01 -6.91 3.28
N ILE A 109 2.96 -7.07 4.10
CA ILE A 109 3.09 -7.34 5.53
C ILE A 109 3.86 -8.64 5.79
N GLN A 110 3.45 -9.74 5.15
CA GLN A 110 4.10 -11.05 5.32
C GLN A 110 5.57 -11.02 4.91
N PHE A 111 5.88 -10.36 3.80
CA PHE A 111 7.24 -10.19 3.34
C PHE A 111 8.10 -9.46 4.38
N GLU A 112 7.59 -8.36 4.96
CA GLU A 112 8.30 -7.62 6.00
C GLU A 112 8.54 -8.44 7.26
N ILE A 113 7.56 -9.23 7.69
CA ILE A 113 7.72 -10.14 8.83
C ILE A 113 8.83 -11.16 8.53
N ILE A 114 8.79 -11.80 7.35
CA ILE A 114 9.80 -12.79 6.95
C ILE A 114 11.19 -12.17 6.94
N VAL A 115 11.37 -11.01 6.29
CA VAL A 115 12.69 -10.37 6.19
C VAL A 115 13.15 -9.70 7.48
N SER A 116 12.31 -9.68 8.52
CA SER A 116 12.70 -9.24 9.87
C SER A 116 13.32 -10.37 10.72
N ASP A 117 13.28 -11.61 10.25
CA ASP A 117 13.89 -12.76 10.91
C ASP A 117 15.42 -12.65 10.95
N THR A 118 15.95 -12.32 12.13
CA THR A 118 17.39 -12.15 12.37
C THR A 118 18.14 -13.48 12.38
N GLY A 119 17.48 -14.61 12.68
CA GLY A 119 18.07 -15.93 12.57
C GLY A 119 18.35 -16.31 11.13
N ARG A 120 17.40 -16.01 10.23
CA ARG A 120 17.51 -16.29 8.80
C ARG A 120 18.37 -15.28 8.05
N PHE A 121 18.21 -13.99 8.31
CA PHE A 121 18.81 -12.92 7.51
C PHE A 121 19.97 -12.17 8.20
N LYS A 122 20.26 -12.44 9.48
CA LYS A 122 21.37 -11.85 10.24
C LYS A 122 21.40 -10.32 10.11
N HIS A 123 22.53 -9.74 9.70
CA HIS A 123 22.72 -8.29 9.52
C HIS A 123 21.91 -7.69 8.35
N LYS A 124 21.30 -8.51 7.49
CA LYS A 124 20.43 -8.06 6.40
C LYS A 124 18.96 -8.00 6.79
N ALA A 125 18.61 -8.47 8.00
CA ALA A 125 17.25 -8.44 8.49
C ALA A 125 16.80 -6.99 8.71
N ILE A 126 15.55 -6.68 8.34
CA ILE A 126 14.98 -5.40 8.75
C ILE A 126 14.72 -5.45 10.26
N PRO A 127 14.96 -4.36 11.01
CA PRO A 127 14.70 -4.37 12.45
C PRO A 127 13.21 -4.64 12.73
N VAL A 128 12.91 -5.62 13.58
CA VAL A 128 11.52 -5.94 14.00
C VAL A 128 10.81 -4.70 14.52
N LYS A 129 11.51 -3.86 15.31
CA LYS A 129 10.99 -2.59 15.80
C LYS A 129 10.52 -1.65 14.67
N LEU A 130 11.17 -1.66 13.51
CA LEU A 130 10.74 -0.86 12.36
C LEU A 130 9.47 -1.43 11.72
N VAL A 131 9.33 -2.75 11.66
CA VAL A 131 8.10 -3.43 11.21
C VAL A 131 6.93 -3.10 12.15
N GLU A 132 7.16 -3.17 13.46
CA GLU A 132 6.17 -2.79 14.47
C GLU A 132 5.78 -1.31 14.39
N GLN A 133 6.75 -0.41 14.16
CA GLN A 133 6.48 1.01 13.95
C GLN A 133 5.68 1.24 12.67
N THR A 134 5.93 0.47 11.61
CA THR A 134 5.24 0.61 10.32
C THR A 134 3.80 0.07 10.40
N TRP A 135 3.61 -1.14 10.91
CA TRP A 135 2.32 -1.85 10.83
C TRP A 135 1.61 -2.05 12.15
N GLY A 136 2.28 -1.86 13.28
CA GLY A 136 1.78 -2.29 14.59
C GLY A 136 0.46 -1.61 15.00
N LYS A 137 0.16 -0.41 14.50
CA LYS A 137 -1.15 0.23 14.72
C LYS A 137 -2.25 -0.43 13.89
N LEU A 138 -1.95 -0.81 12.65
CA LEU A 138 -2.89 -1.45 11.72
C LEU A 138 -3.15 -2.91 12.11
N LEU A 139 -2.13 -3.65 12.51
CA LEU A 139 -2.26 -5.05 12.91
C LEU A 139 -3.01 -5.25 14.23
N ARG A 140 -3.10 -4.19 15.07
CA ARG A 140 -3.92 -4.17 16.29
C ARG A 140 -5.38 -3.79 16.04
N THR A 141 -5.67 -3.12 14.93
CA THR A 141 -7.01 -2.57 14.62
C THR A 141 -7.74 -3.35 13.54
N GLU A 142 -7.01 -4.05 12.67
CA GLU A 142 -7.55 -4.87 11.60
C GLU A 142 -7.18 -6.35 11.80
N ASN A 143 -8.08 -7.26 11.43
CA ASN A 143 -7.83 -8.70 11.41
C ASN A 143 -7.00 -9.09 10.16
N LEU A 144 -5.88 -8.40 9.96
CA LEU A 144 -4.90 -8.70 8.92
C LEU A 144 -4.10 -9.91 9.39
N ARG A 145 -4.24 -11.04 8.69
CA ARG A 145 -3.50 -12.27 9.01
C ARG A 145 -2.00 -11.98 8.98
N GLY A 146 -1.32 -12.15 10.12
CA GLY A 146 0.14 -12.07 10.15
C GLY A 146 0.81 -11.87 11.50
N LEU A 147 0.09 -11.44 12.54
CA LEU A 147 0.66 -11.38 13.90
C LEU A 147 -0.12 -12.28 14.85
N ARG A 148 0.20 -13.57 14.80
CA ARG A 148 0.45 -14.27 16.06
C ARG A 148 1.96 -14.46 16.09
N MET A 149 2.64 -13.60 16.84
CA MET A 149 3.89 -14.01 17.48
C MET A 149 3.55 -15.09 18.50
#